data_AF-A0A1G4J1Z6-F1
#
_entry.id   AF-A0A1G4J1Z6-F1
#
_cell.length_a   1.000
_cell.length_b   1.000
_cell.length_c   1.000
_cell.angle_alpha   90.00
_cell.angle_beta   90.00
_cell.angle_gamma   90.00
#
_symmetry.space_group_name_H-M   'P 1'
#
loop_
_entity.id
_entity.type
_entity.pdbx_description
1 polymer ?
#
loop_
_entity_poly.entity_id
_entity_poly.type
_entity_poly.pdbx_seq_one_letter_code
_entity_poly.pdbx_strand_id
1 'polypeptide(L)'
;MSQDLEDQIGSSRQNGHVKFDDEGNNVSGTKGDGKPSASKINQNDAFDDSSSDDEAPEEEGMAASETAAKTREELRQKSLEKEQEELKQRRRQQSQKFAEQQEQKRQREHQELAEVGKPTTEQEFQLDLPDELPDQFFENLEQEQMTTVTQLPKHINFNDVDENLTQELKQELKIQKRKTLQRLRKQSLKRGPVIVNLLNSNTERKTMAPKKAVQITQTKDKWLRRKALKRTW
;
A
#
# COMPACT_ATOMS: atom_id res chain seq x y z
N MET A 1 38.10 -22.55 -23.83
CA MET A 1 39.22 -22.02 -23.02
C MET A 1 38.90 -20.58 -22.67
N SER A 2 39.03 -20.25 -21.38
CA SER A 2 38.74 -18.97 -20.73
C SER A 2 37.27 -18.77 -20.34
N GLN A 3 36.89 -18.50 -19.10
CA GLN A 3 37.47 -18.74 -17.77
C GLN A 3 36.32 -18.44 -16.81
N ASP A 4 36.06 -19.36 -15.89
CA ASP A 4 35.10 -19.19 -14.80
C ASP A 4 35.52 -18.01 -13.90
N LEU A 5 34.59 -17.10 -13.59
CA LEU A 5 34.68 -16.22 -12.43
C LEU A 5 33.34 -16.26 -11.68
N GLU A 6 33.32 -17.11 -10.67
CA GLU A 6 32.45 -17.01 -9.51
C GLU A 6 32.72 -15.68 -8.80
N ASP A 7 31.66 -14.94 -8.49
CA ASP A 7 31.67 -14.08 -7.31
C ASP A 7 30.33 -14.19 -6.58
N GLN A 8 30.40 -14.87 -5.44
CA GLN A 8 29.40 -14.89 -4.40
C GLN A 8 29.24 -13.48 -3.80
N ILE A 9 28.05 -12.89 -3.92
CA ILE A 9 27.60 -11.87 -2.96
C ILE A 9 26.28 -12.34 -2.36
N GLY A 10 26.42 -13.17 -1.32
CA GLY A 10 25.35 -13.45 -0.37
C GLY A 10 25.01 -12.19 0.43
N SER A 11 24.09 -11.38 -0.06
CA SER A 11 23.50 -10.29 0.72
C SER A 11 22.48 -10.86 1.70
N SER A 12 22.97 -11.22 2.88
CA SER A 12 22.17 -11.51 4.07
C SER A 12 21.38 -10.26 4.47
N ARG A 13 20.11 -10.18 4.04
CA ARG A 13 19.17 -9.16 4.51
C ARG A 13 18.78 -9.49 5.95
N GLN A 14 19.46 -8.86 6.90
CA GLN A 14 18.95 -8.81 8.27
C GLN A 14 17.67 -7.95 8.27
N ASN A 15 16.52 -8.61 8.35
CA ASN A 15 15.23 -7.97 8.61
C ASN A 15 15.21 -7.44 10.06
N GLY A 16 15.72 -6.23 10.26
CA GLY A 16 15.55 -5.49 11.50
C GLY A 16 14.12 -4.96 11.62
N HIS A 17 13.31 -5.58 12.48
CA HIS A 17 12.00 -5.06 12.89
C HIS A 17 12.19 -3.84 13.80
N VAL A 18 12.04 -2.62 13.28
CA VAL A 18 11.99 -1.40 14.09
C VAL A 18 10.61 -1.32 14.76
N LYS A 19 10.58 -1.44 16.09
CA LYS A 19 9.36 -1.18 16.89
C LYS A 19 9.18 0.32 17.03
N PHE A 20 8.04 0.82 16.55
CA PHE A 20 7.59 2.22 16.67
C PHE A 20 7.08 2.54 18.09
N ASP A 21 7.89 2.32 19.12
CA ASP A 21 7.59 2.74 20.50
C ASP A 21 8.88 2.93 21.30
N ASP A 22 9.72 3.85 20.85
CA ASP A 22 10.78 4.45 21.68
C ASP A 22 10.93 5.93 21.28
N GLU A 23 10.01 6.77 21.78
CA GLU A 23 10.29 8.19 21.90
C GLU A 23 11.35 8.38 22.99
N GLY A 24 12.60 8.56 22.59
CA GLY A 24 13.66 8.73 23.57
C GLY A 24 15.08 8.83 23.01
N ASN A 25 15.35 9.86 22.21
CA ASN A 25 16.68 10.48 22.09
C ASN A 25 17.84 9.59 21.59
N ASN A 26 18.08 9.59 20.28
CA ASN A 26 19.40 9.22 19.74
C ASN A 26 19.96 10.34 18.86
N VAL A 27 20.37 11.43 19.53
CA VAL A 27 21.37 12.35 19.01
C VAL A 27 22.72 11.64 19.12
N SER A 28 23.17 11.06 18.01
CA SER A 28 24.55 10.60 17.90
C SER A 28 25.47 11.81 17.70
N GLY A 29 26.28 12.10 18.73
CA GLY A 29 27.68 12.48 18.52
C GLY A 29 28.14 13.85 19.00
N THR A 30 28.27 14.06 20.31
CA THR A 30 29.50 14.67 20.88
C THR A 30 29.79 14.05 22.25
N LYS A 31 31.04 13.62 22.45
CA LYS A 31 31.56 12.94 23.65
C LYS A 31 31.82 13.95 24.77
N GLY A 32 31.65 13.54 26.03
CA GLY A 32 32.21 14.25 27.18
C GLY A 32 31.56 13.92 28.52
N ASP A 33 32.13 12.96 29.25
CA ASP A 33 31.81 12.60 30.64
C ASP A 33 32.12 13.71 31.66
N GLY A 34 31.33 13.79 32.74
CA GLY A 34 31.89 13.97 34.10
C GLY A 34 31.76 15.32 34.84
N LYS A 35 30.68 15.44 35.64
CA LYS A 35 30.52 16.14 36.95
C LYS A 35 30.60 17.69 37.09
N PRO A 36 29.84 18.27 38.05
CA PRO A 36 29.67 19.72 38.23
C PRO A 36 30.62 20.32 39.27
N SER A 37 31.11 21.54 39.04
CA SER A 37 31.81 22.35 40.04
C SER A 37 31.56 23.83 39.83
N ALA A 38 31.27 24.50 40.94
CA ALA A 38 30.96 25.91 41.05
C ALA A 38 32.17 26.83 40.79
N SER A 39 31.84 28.08 40.44
CA SER A 39 32.54 29.34 40.76
C SER A 39 33.96 29.56 40.24
N LYS A 40 34.10 30.54 39.33
CA LYS A 40 34.97 31.71 39.56
C LYS A 40 34.65 32.85 38.60
N ILE A 41 34.23 33.95 39.20
CA ILE A 41 34.22 35.31 38.64
C ILE A 41 35.68 35.69 38.35
N ASN A 42 35.94 36.24 37.17
CA ASN A 42 37.07 37.12 36.94
C ASN A 42 36.59 38.26 36.03
N GLN A 43 36.37 39.41 36.65
CA GLN A 43 36.41 40.71 36.00
C GLN A 43 37.82 40.92 35.47
N ASN A 44 37.92 41.36 34.22
CA ASN A 44 38.96 42.27 33.81
C ASN A 44 38.32 43.23 32.81
N ASP A 45 38.01 44.42 33.32
CA ASP A 45 37.86 45.64 32.53
C ASP A 45 39.16 45.89 31.77
N ALA A 46 39.04 45.96 30.45
CA ALA A 46 39.93 46.75 29.62
C ALA A 46 39.05 47.45 28.59
N PHE A 47 38.68 48.69 28.94
CA PHE A 47 38.19 49.68 27.99
C PHE A 47 39.29 49.92 26.95
N ASP A 48 39.04 49.50 25.71
CA ASP A 48 39.73 50.03 24.54
C ASP A 48 38.67 50.61 23.60
N ASP A 49 38.53 51.93 23.72
CA ASP A 49 37.74 52.81 22.88
C ASP A 49 38.55 53.08 21.61
N SER A 50 38.21 52.41 20.50
CA SER A 50 38.62 52.88 19.19
C SER A 50 37.75 52.36 18.06
N SER A 51 37.00 53.32 17.49
CA SER A 51 36.46 53.35 16.13
C SER A 51 35.32 52.37 15.82
N SER A 52 34.11 52.81 16.20
CA SER A 52 32.86 52.47 15.52
C SER A 52 32.95 52.86 14.05
N ASP A 53 33.42 51.93 13.22
CA ASP A 53 33.21 51.98 11.77
C ASP A 53 31.75 51.60 11.50
N ASP A 54 30.86 52.59 11.67
CA ASP A 54 29.43 52.54 11.36
C ASP A 54 29.24 52.69 9.84
N GLU A 55 29.91 51.83 9.07
CA GLU A 55 29.58 51.62 7.67
C GLU A 55 28.33 50.71 7.66
N ALA A 56 27.17 51.34 7.84
CA ALA A 56 25.88 50.68 7.68
C ALA A 56 25.89 49.90 6.35
N PRO A 57 25.33 48.67 6.29
CA PRO A 57 25.21 47.94 5.03
C PRO A 57 24.56 48.85 3.99
N GLU A 58 25.31 49.18 2.93
CA GLU A 58 24.78 49.96 1.82
C GLU A 58 23.47 49.34 1.34
N GLU A 59 22.54 50.21 0.93
CA GLU A 59 21.17 49.93 0.53
C GLU A 59 21.03 49.05 -0.74
N GLU A 60 22.04 48.25 -1.12
CA GLU A 60 22.01 47.25 -2.20
C GLU A 60 21.26 45.95 -1.82
N GLY A 61 20.92 45.77 -0.54
CA GLY A 61 20.33 44.52 -0.02
C GLY A 61 18.97 44.13 -0.65
N MET A 62 18.22 45.09 -1.19
CA MET A 62 16.91 44.80 -1.81
C MET A 62 17.07 44.10 -3.17
N ALA A 63 18.01 44.53 -4.00
CA ALA A 63 18.26 43.93 -5.32
C ALA A 63 18.89 42.52 -5.20
N ALA A 64 19.81 42.34 -4.25
CA ALA A 64 20.38 41.04 -3.92
C ALA A 64 19.33 40.06 -3.34
N SER A 65 18.41 40.56 -2.50
CA SER A 65 17.32 39.75 -1.96
C SER A 65 16.31 39.34 -3.04
N GLU A 66 15.98 40.23 -3.98
CA GLU A 66 15.06 39.92 -5.07
C GLU A 66 15.64 38.87 -6.03
N THR A 67 16.92 38.98 -6.36
CA THR A 67 17.62 37.98 -7.19
C THR A 67 17.79 36.64 -6.47
N ALA A 68 18.07 36.64 -5.16
CA ALA A 68 18.09 35.42 -4.34
C ALA A 68 16.71 34.75 -4.25
N ALA A 69 15.63 35.52 -4.16
CA ALA A 69 14.26 34.99 -4.16
C ALA A 69 13.89 34.38 -5.52
N LYS A 70 14.19 35.08 -6.62
CA LYS A 70 13.96 34.61 -7.99
C LYS A 70 14.71 33.32 -8.30
N THR A 71 16.00 33.26 -7.96
CA THR A 71 16.82 32.05 -8.16
C THR A 71 16.31 30.85 -7.35
N ARG A 72 15.85 31.08 -6.11
CA ARG A 72 15.23 30.03 -5.28
C ARG A 72 13.92 29.52 -5.90
N GLU A 73 13.11 30.40 -6.47
CA GLU A 73 11.86 30.04 -7.13
C GLU A 73 12.10 29.27 -8.42
N GLU A 74 13.04 29.70 -9.26
CA GLU A 74 13.46 28.96 -10.46
C GLU A 74 13.99 27.58 -10.14
N LEU A 75 14.80 27.45 -9.08
CA LEU A 75 15.35 26.16 -8.66
C LEU A 75 14.25 25.21 -8.17
N ARG A 76 13.24 25.75 -7.48
CA ARG A 76 12.03 25.02 -7.10
C ARG A 76 11.23 24.55 -8.32
N GLN A 77 11.01 25.43 -9.29
CA GLN A 77 10.28 25.09 -10.53
C GLN A 77 11.02 23.99 -11.31
N LYS A 78 12.33 24.14 -11.52
CA LYS A 78 13.17 23.12 -12.17
C LYS A 78 13.15 21.78 -11.44
N SER A 79 13.08 21.79 -10.11
CA SER A 79 12.99 20.55 -9.32
C SER A 79 11.65 19.83 -9.52
N LEU A 80 10.55 20.57 -9.60
CA LEU A 80 9.21 20.03 -9.85
C LEU A 80 9.08 19.48 -11.27
N GLU A 81 9.65 20.17 -12.26
CA GLU A 81 9.66 19.70 -13.64
C GLU A 81 10.40 18.37 -13.77
N LYS A 82 11.59 18.26 -13.18
CA LYS A 82 12.36 17.00 -13.16
C LYS A 82 11.60 15.86 -12.50
N GLU A 83 10.96 16.10 -11.35
CA GLU A 83 10.15 15.09 -10.67
C GLU A 83 8.98 14.60 -11.56
N GLN A 84 8.32 15.52 -12.25
CA GLN A 84 7.24 15.17 -13.19
C GLN A 84 7.74 14.38 -14.38
N GLU A 85 8.90 14.73 -14.94
CA GLU A 85 9.53 13.98 -16.02
C GLU A 85 9.91 12.57 -15.60
N GLU A 86 10.52 12.40 -14.42
CA GLU A 86 10.85 11.09 -13.87
C GLU A 86 9.59 10.22 -13.66
N LEU A 87 8.51 10.79 -13.13
CA LEU A 87 7.24 10.09 -12.99
C LEU A 87 6.63 9.67 -14.34
N LYS A 88 6.71 10.54 -15.35
CA LYS A 88 6.26 10.23 -16.71
C LYS A 88 7.11 9.10 -17.32
N GLN A 89 8.43 9.15 -17.18
CA GLN A 89 9.33 8.11 -17.66
C GLN A 89 9.08 6.78 -16.96
N ARG A 90 8.91 6.77 -15.63
CA ARG A 90 8.56 5.57 -14.86
C ARG A 90 7.24 4.96 -15.33
N ARG A 91 6.23 5.79 -15.59
CA ARG A 91 4.94 5.33 -16.14
C ARG A 91 5.12 4.70 -17.53
N ARG A 92 5.92 5.31 -18.40
CA ARG A 92 6.22 4.76 -19.74
C ARG A 92 6.90 3.39 -19.64
N GLN A 93 7.92 3.25 -18.78
CA GLN A 93 8.61 1.98 -18.57
C GLN A 93 7.67 0.88 -18.04
N GLN A 94 6.79 1.21 -17.09
CA GLN A 94 5.80 0.25 -16.58
C GLN A 94 4.82 -0.19 -17.67
N SER A 95 4.35 0.76 -18.49
CA SER A 95 3.46 0.46 -19.61
C SER A 95 4.15 -0.42 -20.67
N GLN A 96 5.42 -0.17 -20.97
CA GLN A 96 6.22 -0.99 -21.90
C GLN A 96 6.37 -2.42 -21.37
N LYS A 97 6.79 -2.59 -20.11
CA LYS A 97 6.90 -3.92 -19.48
C LYS A 97 5.59 -4.69 -19.48
N PHE A 98 4.47 -4.01 -19.24
CA PHE A 98 3.15 -4.63 -19.26
C PHE A 98 2.75 -5.05 -20.68
N ALA A 99 3.01 -4.22 -21.69
CA ALA A 99 2.77 -4.55 -23.08
C ALA A 99 3.61 -5.77 -23.54
N GLU A 100 4.89 -5.80 -23.19
CA GLU A 100 5.78 -6.94 -23.45
C GLU A 100 5.27 -8.23 -22.80
N GLN A 101 4.81 -8.16 -21.54
CA GLN A 101 4.24 -9.33 -20.85
C GLN A 101 2.96 -9.84 -21.52
N GLN A 102 2.08 -8.94 -21.95
CA GLN A 102 0.88 -9.32 -22.68
C GLN A 102 1.21 -9.95 -24.04
N GLU A 103 2.21 -9.43 -24.74
CA GLU A 103 2.65 -9.99 -26.00
C GLU A 103 3.28 -11.38 -25.81
N GLN A 104 4.15 -11.56 -24.82
CA GLN A 104 4.71 -12.88 -24.48
C GLN A 104 3.62 -13.87 -24.12
N LYS A 105 2.59 -13.45 -23.37
CA LYS A 105 1.45 -14.31 -23.06
C LYS A 105 0.70 -14.75 -24.32
N ARG A 106 0.39 -13.82 -25.23
CA ARG A 106 -0.25 -14.13 -26.51
C ARG A 106 0.60 -15.06 -27.38
N GLN A 107 1.92 -14.85 -27.41
CA GLN A 107 2.83 -15.71 -28.17
C GLN A 107 2.89 -17.13 -27.58
N ARG A 108 2.88 -17.29 -26.24
CA ARG A 108 2.81 -18.61 -25.60
C ARG A 108 1.50 -19.32 -25.90
N GLU A 109 0.38 -18.63 -25.76
CA GLU A 109 -0.94 -19.19 -26.11
C GLU A 109 -0.97 -19.65 -27.58
N HIS A 110 -0.43 -18.85 -28.49
CA HIS A 110 -0.34 -19.22 -29.92
C HIS A 110 0.63 -20.39 -30.18
N GLN A 111 1.74 -20.49 -29.44
CA GLN A 111 2.67 -21.62 -29.55
C GLN A 111 2.05 -22.90 -28.98
N GLU A 112 1.37 -22.84 -27.84
CA GLU A 112 0.65 -23.98 -27.25
C GLU A 112 -0.45 -24.49 -28.19
N LEU A 113 -1.23 -23.59 -28.80
CA LEU A 113 -2.21 -23.93 -29.84
C LEU A 113 -1.57 -24.59 -31.06
N ALA A 114 -0.38 -24.11 -31.49
CA ALA A 114 0.35 -24.67 -32.62
C ALA A 114 1.04 -26.02 -32.30
N GLU A 115 1.42 -26.27 -31.05
CA GLU A 115 2.00 -27.54 -30.60
C GLU A 115 0.93 -28.61 -30.37
N VAL A 116 -0.24 -28.25 -29.84
CA VAL A 116 -1.42 -29.15 -29.75
C VAL A 116 -1.96 -29.49 -31.15
N GLY A 117 -1.77 -28.60 -32.12
CA GLY A 117 -2.11 -28.83 -33.53
C GLY A 117 -1.06 -29.59 -34.36
N LYS A 118 0.09 -29.99 -33.77
CA LYS A 118 1.07 -30.85 -34.44
C LYS A 118 0.79 -32.32 -34.08
N PRO A 119 0.20 -33.11 -35.00
CA PRO A 119 0.04 -34.54 -34.75
C PRO A 119 1.44 -35.16 -34.65
N THR A 120 1.79 -35.61 -33.44
CA THR A 120 2.96 -36.44 -33.26
C THR A 120 2.54 -37.87 -33.52
N THR A 121 3.23 -38.50 -34.48
CA THR A 121 3.26 -39.95 -34.75
C THR A 121 2.23 -40.45 -35.74
N GLU A 122 2.67 -40.48 -37.00
CA GLU A 122 2.47 -41.56 -37.95
C GLU A 122 2.57 -42.93 -37.22
N GLN A 123 1.45 -43.49 -36.79
CA GLN A 123 1.29 -44.94 -36.60
C GLN A 123 -0.21 -45.26 -36.63
N GLU A 124 -0.63 -45.73 -37.81
CA GLU A 124 -1.72 -46.67 -38.06
C GLU A 124 -2.86 -46.70 -37.02
N PHE A 125 -3.91 -45.91 -37.22
CA PHE A 125 -5.26 -46.42 -37.03
C PHE A 125 -6.19 -45.84 -38.10
N GLN A 126 -6.89 -46.76 -38.75
CA GLN A 126 -7.70 -46.57 -39.93
C GLN A 126 -8.75 -45.46 -39.83
N LEU A 127 -8.92 -44.76 -40.96
CA LEU A 127 -10.21 -44.41 -41.57
C LEU A 127 -11.42 -45.04 -40.87
N ASP A 128 -12.07 -44.26 -40.00
CA ASP A 128 -13.53 -44.10 -39.90
C ASP A 128 -13.79 -43.04 -38.83
N LEU A 129 -13.50 -41.77 -39.18
CA LEU A 129 -14.09 -40.65 -38.46
C LEU A 129 -15.35 -40.27 -39.26
N PRO A 130 -16.57 -40.45 -38.73
CA PRO A 130 -17.77 -40.04 -39.44
C PRO A 130 -17.71 -38.52 -39.65
N ASP A 131 -17.73 -38.10 -40.91
CA ASP A 131 -17.61 -36.69 -41.34
C ASP A 131 -18.87 -35.87 -41.01
N GLU A 132 -19.90 -36.51 -40.45
CA GLU A 132 -21.13 -35.88 -39.97
C GLU A 132 -21.28 -36.15 -38.47
N LEU A 133 -21.30 -35.05 -37.69
CA LEU A 133 -21.77 -35.08 -36.31
C LEU A 133 -23.16 -35.74 -36.30
N PRO A 134 -23.45 -36.70 -35.40
CA PRO A 134 -24.77 -37.31 -35.34
C PRO A 134 -25.85 -36.23 -35.23
N ASP A 135 -26.84 -36.22 -36.13
CA ASP A 135 -27.92 -35.22 -36.13
C ASP A 135 -28.67 -35.15 -34.79
N GLN A 136 -28.65 -36.25 -34.03
CA GLN A 136 -29.20 -36.31 -32.68
C GLN A 136 -28.46 -35.43 -31.65
N PHE A 137 -27.22 -35.03 -31.91
CA PHE A 137 -26.49 -34.08 -31.07
C PHE A 137 -27.07 -32.67 -31.19
N PHE A 138 -27.48 -32.26 -32.40
CA PHE A 138 -28.11 -30.97 -32.63
C PHE A 138 -29.56 -30.95 -32.14
N GLU A 139 -30.31 -32.05 -32.30
CA GLU A 139 -31.67 -32.17 -31.73
C GLU A 139 -31.65 -32.08 -30.19
N ASN A 140 -30.67 -32.68 -29.53
CA ASN A 140 -30.51 -32.59 -28.07
C ASN A 140 -30.12 -31.16 -27.63
N LEU A 141 -29.27 -30.47 -28.39
CA LEU A 141 -28.89 -29.07 -28.13
C LEU A 141 -30.05 -28.10 -28.35
N GLU A 142 -30.89 -28.31 -29.38
CA GLU A 142 -32.10 -27.52 -29.59
C GLU A 142 -33.16 -27.80 -28.52
N GLN A 143 -33.29 -29.05 -28.06
CA GLN A 143 -34.20 -29.42 -26.96
C GLN A 143 -33.71 -28.89 -25.59
N GLU A 144 -32.40 -28.85 -25.34
CA GLU A 144 -31.81 -28.19 -24.16
C GLU A 144 -31.91 -26.66 -24.23
N GLN A 145 -31.79 -26.05 -25.41
CA GLN A 145 -31.96 -24.61 -25.57
C GLN A 145 -33.42 -24.14 -25.44
N MET A 146 -34.40 -25.01 -25.72
CA MET A 146 -35.80 -24.74 -25.42
C MET A 146 -36.13 -24.86 -23.92
N THR A 147 -35.25 -25.47 -23.12
CA THR A 147 -35.40 -25.59 -21.67
C THR A 147 -34.23 -24.92 -20.92
N THR A 148 -34.34 -23.60 -20.79
CA THR A 148 -33.78 -22.80 -19.67
C THR A 148 -32.27 -22.49 -19.63
N VAL A 149 -31.73 -21.70 -20.56
CA VAL A 149 -30.63 -20.76 -20.18
C VAL A 149 -30.71 -19.46 -21.00
N THR A 150 -31.76 -18.68 -20.81
CA THR A 150 -31.75 -17.27 -21.20
C THR A 150 -31.09 -16.44 -20.09
N GLN A 151 -29.88 -15.97 -20.38
CA GLN A 151 -29.10 -14.96 -19.65
C GLN A 151 -28.22 -15.49 -18.50
N LEU A 152 -26.90 -15.49 -18.72
CA LEU A 152 -25.95 -15.43 -17.61
C LEU A 152 -26.24 -14.18 -16.77
N PRO A 153 -26.49 -14.32 -15.45
CA PRO A 153 -26.85 -13.18 -14.61
C PRO A 153 -25.66 -12.25 -14.42
N LYS A 154 -25.83 -10.98 -14.84
CA LYS A 154 -24.86 -9.88 -14.64
C LYS A 154 -24.71 -9.47 -13.17
N HIS A 155 -25.51 -10.02 -12.26
CA HIS A 155 -25.51 -9.69 -10.85
C HIS A 155 -25.87 -10.93 -10.01
N ILE A 156 -24.94 -11.38 -9.16
CA ILE A 156 -25.19 -12.46 -8.20
C ILE A 156 -25.88 -11.85 -6.98
N ASN A 157 -27.13 -12.23 -6.76
CA ASN A 157 -27.90 -11.84 -5.57
C ASN A 157 -27.54 -12.75 -4.39
N PHE A 158 -26.91 -12.21 -3.34
CA PHE A 158 -26.49 -12.98 -2.15
C PHE A 158 -27.63 -13.34 -1.18
N ASN A 159 -28.87 -13.11 -1.56
CA ASN A 159 -30.05 -13.56 -0.81
C ASN A 159 -30.55 -14.94 -1.25
N ASP A 160 -30.18 -15.39 -2.44
CA ASP A 160 -30.54 -16.72 -2.97
C ASP A 160 -29.37 -17.68 -2.71
N VAL A 161 -29.00 -17.82 -1.43
CA VAL A 161 -28.00 -18.83 -1.05
C VAL A 161 -28.72 -20.17 -1.00
N ASP A 162 -28.51 -21.00 -2.02
CA ASP A 162 -28.97 -22.39 -2.03
C ASP A 162 -28.69 -23.05 -0.68
N GLU A 163 -29.73 -23.61 -0.05
CA GLU A 163 -29.64 -24.21 1.28
C GLU A 163 -28.63 -25.37 1.34
N ASN A 164 -28.29 -25.92 0.16
CA ASN A 164 -27.34 -27.00 -0.09
C ASN A 164 -25.86 -26.58 -0.08
N LEU A 165 -25.53 -25.30 0.19
CA LEU A 165 -24.14 -24.87 0.30
C LEU A 165 -23.42 -25.55 1.48
N THR A 166 -22.22 -26.07 1.23
CA THR A 166 -21.35 -26.67 2.26
C THR A 166 -21.10 -25.67 3.39
N GLN A 167 -20.92 -26.18 4.62
CA GLN A 167 -20.75 -25.32 5.81
C GLN A 167 -19.55 -24.36 5.68
N GLU A 168 -18.50 -24.79 4.99
CA GLU A 168 -17.30 -24.00 4.72
C GLU A 168 -17.61 -22.76 3.85
N LEU A 169 -18.40 -22.93 2.78
CA LEU A 169 -18.82 -21.82 1.93
C LEU A 169 -19.71 -20.84 2.68
N LYS A 170 -20.59 -21.32 3.57
CA LYS A 170 -21.42 -20.46 4.44
C LYS A 170 -20.56 -19.61 5.39
N GLN A 171 -19.47 -20.16 5.93
CA GLN A 171 -18.55 -19.42 6.79
C GLN A 171 -17.77 -18.36 6.01
N GLU A 172 -17.25 -18.71 4.84
CA GLU A 172 -16.54 -17.76 3.98
C GLU A 172 -17.46 -16.61 3.56
N LEU A 173 -18.70 -16.91 3.19
CA LEU A 173 -19.69 -15.92 2.83
C LEU A 173 -20.04 -14.99 4.01
N LYS A 174 -20.12 -15.51 5.25
CA LYS A 174 -20.28 -14.69 6.47
C LYS A 174 -19.10 -13.76 6.70
N ILE A 175 -17.87 -14.25 6.50
CA ILE A 175 -16.65 -13.45 6.64
C ILE A 175 -16.63 -12.33 5.59
N GLN A 176 -16.99 -12.63 4.35
CA GLN A 176 -17.08 -11.65 3.28
C GLN A 176 -18.14 -10.58 3.59
N LYS A 177 -19.35 -10.98 4.01
CA LYS A 177 -20.41 -10.06 4.47
C LYS A 177 -19.93 -9.15 5.61
N ARG A 178 -19.17 -9.69 6.58
CA ARG A 178 -18.59 -8.87 7.66
C ARG A 178 -17.58 -7.86 7.11
N LYS A 179 -16.68 -8.27 6.21
CA LYS A 179 -15.66 -7.41 5.59
C LYS A 179 -16.32 -6.29 4.76
N THR A 180 -17.36 -6.59 3.99
CA THR A 180 -18.08 -5.58 3.19
C THR A 180 -18.82 -4.59 4.10
N LEU A 181 -19.54 -5.06 5.12
CA LEU A 181 -20.21 -4.19 6.10
C LEU A 181 -19.22 -3.30 6.85
N GLN A 182 -18.05 -3.81 7.21
CA GLN A 182 -16.99 -3.00 7.82
C GLN A 182 -16.51 -1.90 6.89
N ARG A 183 -16.37 -2.17 5.58
CA ARG A 183 -16.00 -1.14 4.59
C ARG A 183 -17.09 -0.08 4.44
N LEU A 184 -18.35 -0.49 4.36
CA LEU A 184 -19.50 0.41 4.23
C LEU A 184 -19.72 1.30 5.47
N ARG A 185 -19.41 0.78 6.67
CA ARG A 185 -19.54 1.53 7.93
C ARG A 185 -18.36 2.48 8.22
N LYS A 186 -17.29 2.47 7.43
CA LYS A 186 -16.16 3.40 7.64
C LYS A 186 -16.59 4.82 7.31
N GLN A 187 -16.47 5.71 8.29
CA GLN A 187 -16.75 7.14 8.13
C GLN A 187 -15.54 7.94 7.64
N SER A 188 -14.35 7.33 7.64
CA SER A 188 -13.07 7.94 7.23
C SER A 188 -12.54 7.31 5.95
N LEU A 189 -12.23 8.13 4.94
CA LEU A 189 -11.68 7.70 3.66
C LEU A 189 -10.41 8.48 3.34
N LYS A 190 -9.32 7.77 3.01
CA LYS A 190 -8.08 8.39 2.51
C LYS A 190 -8.15 8.57 1.00
N ARG A 191 -8.00 9.80 0.52
CA ARG A 191 -7.94 10.18 -0.90
C ARG A 191 -6.59 10.83 -1.16
N GLY A 192 -5.60 10.00 -1.50
CA GLY A 192 -4.22 10.46 -1.69
C GLY A 192 -3.61 11.00 -0.38
N PRO A 193 -3.12 12.25 -0.35
CA PRO A 193 -2.55 12.85 0.86
C PRO A 193 -3.61 13.27 1.89
N VAL A 194 -4.89 13.38 1.49
CA VAL A 194 -5.97 13.90 2.35
C VAL A 194 -6.79 12.76 2.96
N ILE A 195 -7.23 12.94 4.21
CA ILE A 195 -8.19 12.06 4.87
C ILE A 195 -9.50 12.82 5.04
N VAL A 196 -10.58 12.28 4.47
CA VAL A 196 -11.93 12.84 4.56
C VAL A 196 -12.71 12.06 5.62
N ASN A 197 -13.23 12.76 6.62
CA ASN A 197 -14.00 12.18 7.72
C ASN A 197 -15.43 12.75 7.74
N LEU A 198 -16.43 11.88 7.84
CA LEU A 198 -17.81 12.29 8.03
C LEU A 198 -18.05 12.66 9.51
N LEU A 199 -18.64 13.83 9.75
CA LEU A 199 -19.06 14.24 11.09
C LEU A 199 -20.32 13.46 11.51
N ASN A 200 -20.34 12.97 12.75
CA ASN A 200 -21.55 12.33 13.31
C ASN A 200 -22.73 13.32 13.33
N SER A 201 -23.93 12.81 13.08
CA SER A 201 -25.15 13.63 13.02
C SER A 201 -25.42 14.30 14.38
N ASN A 202 -26.04 15.48 14.33
CA ASN A 202 -26.32 16.25 15.55
C ASN A 202 -27.35 15.54 16.45
N THR A 203 -28.26 14.77 15.84
CA THR A 203 -29.25 13.96 16.57
C THR A 203 -28.56 12.86 17.38
N GLU A 204 -27.64 12.08 16.79
CA GLU A 204 -26.94 10.99 17.47
C GLU A 204 -26.10 11.49 18.66
N ARG A 205 -25.44 12.65 18.52
CA ARG A 205 -24.64 13.25 19.61
C ARG A 205 -25.48 13.73 20.78
N LYS A 206 -26.74 14.14 20.53
CA LYS A 206 -27.65 14.67 21.55
C LYS A 206 -28.46 13.58 22.24
N THR A 207 -28.86 12.54 21.50
CA THR A 207 -29.72 11.48 22.03
C THR A 207 -28.94 10.40 22.77
N MET A 208 -27.68 10.15 22.40
CA MET A 208 -26.88 9.08 22.99
C MET A 208 -25.63 9.60 23.68
N ALA A 209 -25.34 9.04 24.84
CA ALA A 209 -24.08 9.29 25.54
C ALA A 209 -22.89 8.74 24.72
N PRO A 210 -21.70 9.38 24.84
CA PRO A 210 -20.50 8.88 24.18
C PRO A 210 -20.17 7.45 24.64
N LYS A 211 -19.62 6.66 23.71
CA LYS A 211 -19.23 5.27 24.00
C LYS A 211 -18.09 5.25 25.03
N LYS A 212 -18.11 4.25 25.91
CA LYS A 212 -17.06 4.03 26.91
C LYS A 212 -15.69 3.86 26.26
N ALA A 213 -14.66 4.43 26.88
CA ALA A 213 -13.28 4.22 26.48
C ALA A 213 -12.82 2.80 26.84
N VAL A 214 -12.58 1.96 25.83
CA VAL A 214 -12.28 0.53 26.00
C VAL A 214 -11.03 0.34 26.86
N GLN A 215 -9.96 1.10 26.61
CA GLN A 215 -8.70 1.01 27.35
C GLN A 215 -8.88 1.24 28.87
N ILE A 216 -9.65 2.26 29.24
CA ILE A 216 -9.92 2.57 30.65
C ILE A 216 -10.73 1.44 31.29
N THR A 217 -11.80 0.99 30.62
CA THR A 217 -12.63 -0.10 31.16
C THR A 217 -11.88 -1.42 31.25
N GLN A 218 -11.04 -1.76 30.27
CA GLN A 218 -10.20 -2.95 30.31
C GLN A 218 -9.15 -2.87 31.43
N THR A 219 -8.56 -1.70 31.66
CA THR A 219 -7.59 -1.51 32.76
C THR A 219 -8.27 -1.70 34.10
N LYS A 220 -9.45 -1.09 34.29
CA LYS A 220 -10.28 -1.28 35.49
C LYS A 220 -10.67 -2.74 35.66
N ASP A 221 -11.16 -3.40 34.62
CA ASP A 221 -11.60 -4.80 34.67
C ASP A 221 -10.41 -5.74 34.95
N LYS A 222 -9.27 -5.53 34.29
CA LYS A 222 -8.04 -6.29 34.51
C LYS A 222 -7.54 -6.13 35.95
N TRP A 223 -7.62 -4.93 36.50
CA TRP A 223 -7.25 -4.66 37.89
C TRP A 223 -8.17 -5.37 38.88
N LEU A 224 -9.49 -5.25 38.69
CA LEU A 224 -10.50 -5.86 39.57
C LEU A 224 -10.55 -7.38 39.46
N ARG A 225 -10.18 -7.93 38.29
CA ARG A 225 -10.12 -9.38 38.02
C ARG A 225 -8.70 -9.93 38.08
N ARG A 226 -7.77 -9.23 38.74
CA ARG A 226 -6.37 -9.69 38.85
C ARG A 226 -6.30 -11.02 39.61
N LYS A 227 -5.45 -11.94 39.13
CA LYS A 227 -5.28 -13.30 39.69
C LYS A 227 -5.01 -13.29 41.21
N ALA A 228 -4.35 -12.25 41.71
CA ALA A 228 -4.03 -12.10 43.14
C ALA A 228 -5.27 -12.03 44.05
N LEU A 229 -6.43 -11.58 43.54
CA LEU A 229 -7.64 -11.45 44.34
C LEU A 229 -8.38 -12.78 44.57
N LYS A 230 -7.89 -13.91 44.01
CA LYS A 230 -8.49 -15.26 44.12
C LYS A 230 -10.03 -15.26 44.06
N ARG A 231 -10.62 -14.45 43.18
CA ARG A 231 -12.07 -14.46 42.98
C ARG A 231 -12.46 -15.81 42.39
N THR A 232 -13.22 -16.57 43.17
CA THR A 232 -13.99 -17.72 42.68
C THR A 232 -15.14 -17.18 41.84
N TRP A 233 -15.34 -17.79 40.67
CA TRP A 233 -16.33 -17.39 39.68
C TRP A 233 -17.70 -17.97 39.99
#